data_AF-A0A7C1LSZ8-F1
#
_entry.id   AF-A0A7C1LSZ8-F1
#
_cell.length_a   1.000
_cell.length_b   1.000
_cell.length_c   1.000
_cell.angle_alpha   90.00
_cell.angle_beta   90.00
_cell.angle_gamma   90.00
#
_symmetry.space_group_name_H-M   'P 1'
#
loop_
_entity.id
_entity.type
_entity.pdbx_description
1 polymer ?
#
loop_
_entity_poly.entity_id
_entity_poly.type
_entity_poly.pdbx_seq_one_letter_code
_entity_poly.pdbx_strand_id
1 'polypeptide(L)'
;MNHPSGNFRSAACVQQDGKLDYKNGHAVLLYDERNPTFQPGGDGLVAWQNVRDALKYPSLLKKCTWQQVIASIRCEPALKWLTDSLREKYGF
;
A
#
# COMPACT_ATOMS: atom_id res chain seq x y z
N MET A 1 -0.36 15.55 -32.12
CA MET A 1 0.40 14.40 -31.57
C MET A 1 -0.50 13.71 -30.56
N ASN A 2 -1.02 12.53 -30.88
CA ASN A 2 -1.84 11.74 -29.96
C ASN A 2 -0.91 11.00 -28.99
N HIS A 3 -0.93 11.37 -27.72
CA HIS A 3 -0.39 10.50 -26.68
C HIS A 3 -1.26 9.24 -26.64
N PRO A 4 -0.70 8.03 -26.79
CA PRO A 4 -1.44 6.83 -26.43
C PRO A 4 -1.67 6.93 -24.92
N SER A 5 -2.93 7.02 -24.51
CA SER A 5 -3.36 6.87 -23.13
C SER A 5 -2.83 5.51 -22.64
N GLY A 6 -1.67 5.55 -21.98
CA GLY A 6 -1.02 4.39 -21.40
C GLY A 6 -1.96 3.82 -20.36
N ASN A 7 -2.61 2.70 -20.69
CA ASN A 7 -3.48 2.00 -19.75
C ASN A 7 -2.59 1.31 -18.72
N PHE A 8 -2.29 1.99 -17.61
CA PHE A 8 -1.49 1.42 -16.54
C PHE A 8 -2.29 0.33 -15.82
N ARG A 9 -1.76 -0.89 -15.87
CA ARG A 9 -2.22 -2.05 -15.11
C ARG A 9 -1.14 -2.39 -14.10
N SER A 10 -1.52 -2.72 -12.87
CA SER A 10 -0.57 -3.29 -11.91
C SER A 10 -0.25 -4.72 -12.32
N ALA A 11 0.98 -4.98 -12.74
CA ALA A 11 1.45 -6.33 -13.10
C ALA A 11 1.33 -7.32 -11.92
N ALA A 12 1.39 -6.81 -10.69
CA ALA A 12 1.23 -7.60 -9.47
C ALA A 12 -0.18 -8.21 -9.30
N CYS A 13 -1.16 -7.78 -10.10
CA CYS A 13 -2.53 -8.26 -10.03
C CYS A 13 -2.92 -9.14 -11.24
N VAL A 14 -1.96 -9.50 -12.10
CA VAL A 14 -2.19 -10.26 -13.33
C VAL A 14 -1.85 -11.74 -13.09
N GLN A 15 -2.77 -12.63 -13.43
CA GLN A 15 -2.59 -14.09 -13.39
C GLN A 15 -1.79 -14.57 -14.60
N GLN A 16 -1.36 -15.84 -14.60
CA GLN A 16 -0.60 -16.44 -15.70
C GLN A 16 -1.33 -16.39 -17.05
N ASP A 17 -2.66 -16.36 -17.06
CA ASP A 17 -3.48 -16.25 -18.28
C ASP A 17 -3.66 -14.79 -18.77
N GLY A 18 -2.99 -13.83 -18.14
CA GLY A 18 -3.05 -12.41 -18.47
C GLY A 18 -4.30 -11.69 -17.95
N LYS A 19 -5.21 -12.38 -17.23
CA LYS A 19 -6.37 -11.75 -16.60
C LYS A 19 -6.00 -11.13 -15.27
N LEU A 20 -6.75 -10.08 -14.90
CA LEU A 20 -6.63 -9.46 -13.59
C LEU A 20 -7.35 -10.30 -12.54
N ASP A 21 -6.69 -10.58 -11.42
CA ASP A 21 -7.33 -11.05 -10.20
C ASP A 21 -7.83 -9.84 -9.39
N TYR A 22 -9.08 -9.46 -9.61
CA TYR A 22 -9.69 -8.33 -8.89
C TYR A 22 -9.97 -8.62 -7.41
N LYS A 23 -9.94 -9.88 -7.00
CA LYS A 23 -10.33 -10.30 -5.66
C LYS A 23 -9.11 -10.43 -4.75
N ASN A 24 -8.07 -11.11 -5.23
CA ASN A 24 -6.88 -11.42 -4.42
C ASN A 24 -5.63 -10.64 -4.88
N GLY A 25 -5.63 -10.06 -6.07
CA GLY A 25 -4.53 -9.24 -6.56
C GLY A 25 -4.62 -7.82 -6.06
N HIS A 26 -3.67 -7.40 -5.21
CA HIS A 26 -3.57 -6.02 -4.74
C HIS A 26 -2.11 -5.55 -4.80
N ALA A 27 -1.90 -4.32 -5.25
CA ALA A 27 -0.68 -3.58 -4.93
C ALA A 27 -0.94 -2.78 -3.66
N VAL A 28 -0.07 -2.89 -2.66
CA VAL A 28 -0.24 -2.21 -1.38
C VAL A 28 0.93 -1.26 -1.17
N LEU A 29 0.62 0.03 -1.02
CA LEU A 29 1.58 1.01 -0.53
C LEU A 29 1.65 0.93 1.00
N LEU A 30 2.80 0.53 1.51
CA LEU A 30 3.11 0.53 2.93
C LEU A 30 3.90 1.80 3.29
N TYR A 31 3.44 2.54 4.29
CA TYR A 31 4.05 3.78 4.72
C TYR A 31 4.07 3.92 6.24
N ASP A 32 4.95 4.77 6.77
CA ASP A 32 4.90 5.17 8.18
C ASP A 32 3.87 6.30 8.34
N GLU A 33 2.89 6.12 9.22
CA GLU A 33 1.88 7.15 9.49
C GLU A 33 2.47 8.46 9.98
N ARG A 34 3.60 8.42 10.69
CA ARG A 34 4.28 9.61 11.21
C ARG A 34 5.05 10.38 10.13
N ASN A 35 5.18 9.81 8.92
CA ASN A 35 5.89 10.45 7.83
C ASN A 35 5.09 11.66 7.31
N PRO A 36 5.62 12.90 7.41
CA PRO A 36 4.93 14.10 6.95
C PRO A 36 4.57 14.06 5.46
N THR A 37 5.31 13.32 4.63
CA THR A 37 5.00 13.23 3.20
C THR A 37 3.68 12.50 2.92
N PHE A 38 3.18 11.70 3.86
CA PHE A 38 1.92 10.98 3.74
C PHE A 38 0.75 11.62 4.51
N GLN A 39 0.99 12.79 5.11
CA GLN A 39 -0.03 13.60 5.76
C GLN A 39 -0.86 14.39 4.73
N PRO A 40 -2.01 14.99 5.12
CA PRO A 40 -2.80 15.83 4.22
C PRO A 40 -1.94 16.93 3.58
N GLY A 41 -1.90 16.95 2.24
CA GLY A 41 -1.08 17.90 1.46
C GLY A 41 0.39 17.50 1.27
N GLY A 42 0.84 16.38 1.85
CA GLY A 42 2.19 15.87 1.64
C GLY A 42 2.38 15.21 0.27
N ASP A 43 3.58 15.35 -0.29
CA ASP A 43 3.90 14.89 -1.66
C ASP A 43 3.70 13.38 -1.87
N GLY A 44 3.95 12.57 -0.84
CA GLY A 44 3.74 11.12 -0.88
C GLY A 44 2.26 10.75 -0.98
N LEU A 45 1.40 11.44 -0.23
CA LEU A 45 -0.05 11.25 -0.32
C LEU A 45 -0.58 11.72 -1.69
N VAL A 46 -0.11 12.87 -2.18
CA VAL A 46 -0.45 13.40 -3.51
C VAL A 46 -0.02 12.44 -4.61
N ALA A 47 1.22 11.93 -4.54
CA ALA A 47 1.71 10.95 -5.51
C ALA A 47 0.88 9.66 -5.51
N TRP A 48 0.52 9.14 -4.33
CA TRP A 48 -0.36 7.98 -4.24
C TRP A 48 -1.75 8.22 -4.84
N GLN A 49 -2.34 9.39 -4.59
CA GLN A 49 -3.62 9.79 -5.20
C GLN A 49 -3.51 9.87 -6.73
N ASN A 50 -2.48 10.54 -7.25
CA ASN A 50 -2.24 10.65 -8.69
C ASN A 50 -2.08 9.28 -9.35
N VAL A 51 -1.31 8.37 -8.75
CA VAL A 51 -1.14 7.00 -9.28
C VAL A 51 -2.48 6.26 -9.23
N ARG A 52 -3.19 6.31 -8.10
CA ARG A 52 -4.48 5.64 -7.92
C ARG A 52 -5.49 6.10 -8.97
N ASP A 53 -5.57 7.40 -9.21
CA ASP A 53 -6.56 8.00 -10.10
C ASP A 53 -6.20 7.79 -11.58
N ALA A 54 -4.91 7.52 -11.89
CA ALA A 54 -4.45 7.12 -13.22
C ALA A 54 -4.65 5.61 -13.53
N LEU A 55 -4.90 4.78 -12.53
CA LEU A 55 -5.12 3.34 -12.74
C LEU A 55 -6.49 3.07 -13.34
N LYS A 56 -6.55 2.12 -14.29
CA LYS A 56 -7.83 1.63 -14.83
C LYS A 56 -8.71 0.98 -13.75
N TYR A 57 -8.09 0.38 -12.74
CA TYR A 57 -8.76 -0.27 -11.61
C TYR A 57 -8.21 0.26 -10.28
N PRO A 58 -8.63 1.46 -9.85
CA PRO A 58 -8.12 2.12 -8.65
C PRO A 58 -8.25 1.28 -7.37
N SER A 59 -9.27 0.42 -7.31
CA SER A 59 -9.55 -0.45 -6.17
C SER A 59 -8.45 -1.49 -5.90
N LEU A 60 -7.60 -1.80 -6.89
CA LEU A 60 -6.48 -2.73 -6.76
C LEU A 60 -5.25 -2.10 -6.10
N LEU A 61 -5.21 -0.77 -5.98
CA LEU A 61 -4.18 -0.07 -5.22
C LEU A 61 -4.72 0.24 -3.83
N LYS A 62 -4.13 -0.40 -2.82
CA LYS A 62 -4.42 -0.15 -1.42
C LYS A 62 -3.28 0.64 -0.77
N LYS A 63 -3.55 1.15 0.43
CA LYS A 63 -2.52 1.64 1.33
C LYS A 63 -2.77 1.12 2.73
N CYS A 64 -1.71 0.88 3.48
CA CYS A 64 -1.77 0.61 4.91
C CYS A 64 -0.52 1.20 5.59
N THR A 65 -0.62 1.42 6.90
CA THR A 65 0.50 1.93 7.69
C THR A 65 1.29 0.79 8.34
N TRP A 66 2.57 1.04 8.63
CA TRP A 66 3.35 0.13 9.47
C TRP A 66 2.67 -0.09 10.83
N GLN A 67 2.08 0.95 11.40
CA GLN A 67 1.32 0.90 12.65
C GLN A 67 0.14 -0.09 12.57
N GLN A 68 -0.62 -0.09 11.46
CA GLN A 68 -1.71 -1.05 11.23
C GLN A 68 -1.20 -2.50 11.10
N VAL A 69 -0.08 -2.71 10.41
CA VAL A 69 0.53 -4.04 10.28
C VAL A 69 0.97 -4.55 11.66
N ILE A 70 1.67 -3.73 12.44
CA ILE A 70 2.12 -4.08 13.78
C ILE A 70 0.94 -4.36 14.72
N ALA A 71 -0.11 -3.54 14.67
CA ALA A 71 -1.33 -3.77 15.45
C ALA A 71 -1.97 -5.14 15.10
N SER A 72 -1.96 -5.52 13.82
CA SER A 72 -2.50 -6.81 13.37
C SER A 72 -1.64 -7.99 13.85
N ILE A 73 -0.30 -7.86 13.79
CA ILE A 73 0.63 -8.89 14.29
C ILE A 73 0.49 -9.06 15.81
N ARG A 74 0.25 -7.98 16.54
CA ARG A 74 0.11 -8.01 18.01
C ARG A 74 -1.08 -8.83 18.49
N CYS A 75 -2.09 -9.03 17.64
CA CYS A 75 -3.23 -9.90 17.95
C CYS A 75 -2.84 -11.39 18.02
N GLU A 76 -1.67 -11.78 17.51
CA GLU A 76 -1.12 -13.14 17.63
C GLU A 76 -0.23 -13.24 18.88
N PRO A 77 -0.66 -13.96 19.94
CA PRO A 77 0.10 -14.04 21.19
C PRO A 77 1.54 -14.53 21.00
N ALA A 78 1.78 -15.45 20.07
CA ALA A 78 3.12 -15.98 19.78
C ALA A 78 4.09 -14.91 19.22
N LEU A 79 3.56 -13.82 18.64
CA LEU A 79 4.33 -12.76 18.00
C LEU A 79 4.41 -11.47 18.84
N LYS A 80 3.86 -11.48 20.06
CA LYS A 80 3.86 -10.29 20.93
C LYS A 80 5.27 -9.73 21.14
N TRP A 81 6.24 -10.61 21.42
CA TRP A 81 7.64 -10.24 21.64
C TRP A 81 8.21 -9.42 20.46
N LEU A 82 7.87 -9.79 19.22
CA LEU A 82 8.36 -9.12 18.02
C LEU A 82 7.82 -7.69 17.98
N THR A 83 6.53 -7.50 18.26
CA THR A 83 5.94 -6.16 18.26
C THR A 83 6.44 -5.28 19.41
N ASP A 84 6.82 -5.89 20.54
CA ASP A 84 7.43 -5.17 21.67
C ASP A 84 8.88 -4.75 21.37
N SER A 85 9.69 -5.64 20.80
CA SER A 85 11.06 -5.31 20.36
C SER A 85 11.08 -4.26 19.24
N LEU A 86 10.13 -4.34 18.31
CA LEU A 86 9.98 -3.34 17.27
C LEU A 86 9.63 -1.97 17.89
N ARG A 87 8.73 -1.94 18.89
CA ARG A 87 8.37 -0.70 19.60
C ARG A 87 9.56 -0.09 20.31
N GLU A 88 10.36 -0.89 21.00
CA GLU A 88 11.57 -0.44 21.69
C GLU A 88 12.56 0.21 20.73
N LYS A 89 12.76 -0.40 19.55
CA LYS A 89 13.73 0.08 18.56
C LYS A 89 13.28 1.33 17.80
N TYR A 90 11.99 1.46 17.50
CA TYR A 90 11.47 2.43 16.52
C TYR A 90 10.38 3.37 17.07
N GLY A 91 9.96 3.19 18.32
CA GLY A 91 9.12 4.13 19.06
C GLY A 91 7.68 4.27 18.55
N PHE A 92 7.03 3.16 18.16
CA PHE A 92 5.62 3.15 17.74
C PHE A 92 4.64 2.66 18.81
#